data_AF-A0A961FVB2-F1
#
_entry.id   AF-A0A961FVB2-F1
#
_cell.length_a   1.000
_cell.length_b   1.000
_cell.length_c   1.000
_cell.angle_alpha   90.00
_cell.angle_beta   90.00
_cell.angle_gamma   90.00
#
_symmetry.space_group_name_H-M   'P 1'
#
loop_
_entity.id
_entity.type
_entity.pdbx_description
1 polymer ?
#
loop_
_entity_poly.entity_id
_entity_poly.type
_entity_poly.pdbx_seq_one_letter_code
_entity_poly.pdbx_strand_id
1 'polypeptide(L)'
;AFEDDVYLHQVVVREGDAVVRRFRDLPDALDWADGNPPGDEWRVHFHVPIHAQPEAVFFRDTRDHISGLLDLLGRDPGWCGHFEMETYTWEVLPPELRSGDVVDQIVKEYEWCLGEFARVGLR
;
A
#
# COMPACT_ATOMS: atom_id res chain seq x y z
N ALA A 1 17.18 4.12 3.02
CA ALA A 1 16.24 4.18 4.17
C ALA A 1 15.07 3.20 4.00
N PHE A 2 14.53 3.07 2.77
CA PHE A 2 13.51 2.06 2.41
C PHE A 2 14.07 0.91 1.55
N GLU A 3 15.38 0.93 1.31
CA GLU A 3 16.12 -0.14 0.66
C GLU A 3 16.73 -0.96 1.79
N ASP A 4 16.23 -2.17 1.96
CA ASP A 4 16.74 -3.18 2.89
C ASP A 4 16.78 -4.55 2.21
N ASP A 5 17.65 -5.43 2.69
CA ASP A 5 17.86 -6.77 2.12
C ASP A 5 16.79 -7.79 2.56
N VAL A 6 15.81 -7.37 3.36
CA VAL A 6 14.82 -8.26 3.99
C VAL A 6 13.56 -8.34 3.13
N TYR A 7 13.14 -7.24 2.51
CA TYR A 7 11.91 -7.15 1.72
C TYR A 7 12.16 -6.96 0.23
N LEU A 8 11.34 -7.64 -0.56
CA LEU A 8 11.35 -7.51 -2.02
C LEU A 8 10.39 -6.39 -2.44
N HIS A 9 10.94 -5.27 -2.88
CA HIS A 9 10.20 -4.07 -3.23
C HIS A 9 9.94 -4.01 -4.74
N GLN A 10 9.07 -4.90 -5.23
CA GLN A 10 8.73 -4.96 -6.65
C GLN A 10 8.30 -3.60 -7.18
N VAL A 11 8.88 -3.16 -8.31
CA VAL A 11 8.61 -1.84 -8.89
C VAL A 11 7.98 -1.98 -10.27
N VAL A 12 6.96 -1.17 -10.54
CA VAL A 12 6.45 -0.95 -11.89
C VAL A 12 6.51 0.52 -12.27
N VAL A 13 6.91 0.80 -13.51
CA VAL A 13 6.98 2.15 -14.08
C VAL A 13 5.85 2.32 -15.08
N ARG A 14 5.12 3.43 -14.97
CA ARG A 14 4.03 3.80 -15.85
C ARG A 14 4.33 5.06 -16.65
N GLU A 15 3.85 5.06 -17.89
CA GLU A 15 3.74 6.23 -18.77
C GLU A 15 2.31 6.27 -19.29
N GLY A 16 1.57 7.33 -18.93
CA GLY A 16 0.11 7.37 -19.06
C GLY A 16 -0.57 6.14 -18.45
N ASP A 17 -1.38 5.44 -19.25
CA ASP A 17 -2.12 4.25 -18.82
C ASP A 17 -1.35 2.93 -19.00
N ALA A 18 -0.12 2.97 -19.52
CA ALA A 18 0.66 1.78 -19.81
C ALA A 18 1.72 1.52 -18.73
N VAL A 19 1.86 0.25 -18.31
CA VAL A 19 3.05 -0.21 -17.57
C VAL A 19 4.14 -0.51 -18.58
N VAL A 20 5.17 0.34 -18.61
CA VAL A 20 6.27 0.27 -19.59
C VAL A 20 7.45 -0.56 -19.08
N ARG A 21 7.58 -0.73 -17.75
CA ARG A 21 8.67 -1.50 -17.15
C ARG A 21 8.27 -2.12 -15.82
N ARG A 22 8.91 -3.24 -15.50
CA ARG A 22 8.79 -3.96 -14.23
C ARG A 22 10.18 -4.35 -13.76
N PHE A 23 10.44 -4.19 -12.48
CA PHE A 23 11.66 -4.62 -11.82
C PHE A 23 11.33 -5.62 -10.73
N ARG A 24 12.26 -6.52 -10.48
CA ARG A 24 12.11 -7.52 -9.43
C ARG A 24 12.18 -6.87 -8.05
N ASP A 25 13.01 -5.84 -7.91
CA ASP A 25 13.25 -5.14 -6.65
C ASP A 25 13.58 -3.66 -6.89
N LEU A 26 13.62 -2.87 -5.81
CA LEU A 26 13.87 -1.42 -5.84
C LEU A 26 15.31 -1.05 -6.26
N PRO A 27 16.39 -1.74 -5.82
CA PRO A 27 17.75 -1.42 -6.27
C PRO A 27 17.89 -1.48 -7.80
N ASP A 28 17.35 -2.54 -8.43
CA ASP A 28 17.36 -2.70 -9.89
C ASP A 28 16.67 -1.52 -10.61
N ALA A 29 15.61 -0.98 -10.01
CA ALA A 29 14.87 0.15 -10.55
C ALA A 29 15.66 1.45 -10.43
N LEU A 30 16.29 1.68 -9.27
CA LEU A 30 17.13 2.85 -9.01
C LEU A 30 18.35 2.88 -9.94
N ASP A 31 19.06 1.76 -10.07
CA ASP A 31 20.20 1.61 -10.98
C ASP A 31 19.80 1.91 -12.44
N TRP A 32 18.62 1.46 -12.87
CA TRP A 32 18.11 1.77 -14.20
C TRP A 32 17.79 3.26 -14.37
N ALA A 33 17.24 3.92 -13.34
CA ALA A 33 16.81 5.31 -13.41
C ALA A 33 17.98 6.30 -13.60
N ASP A 34 19.19 5.95 -13.15
CA ASP A 34 20.38 6.80 -13.31
C ASP A 34 20.73 7.12 -14.78
N GLY A 35 20.30 6.27 -15.72
CA GLY A 35 20.56 6.42 -17.15
C GLY A 35 19.33 6.59 -18.04
N ASN A 36 18.13 6.58 -17.47
CA ASN A 36 16.88 6.50 -18.23
C ASN A 36 15.84 7.51 -17.73
N PRO A 37 14.90 7.96 -18.58
CA PRO A 37 13.75 8.73 -18.13
C PRO A 37 12.96 7.92 -17.07
N PRO A 38 12.56 8.53 -15.95
CA PRO A 38 11.88 7.80 -14.88
C PRO A 38 10.45 7.38 -15.25
N GLY A 39 9.85 7.91 -16.32
CA GLY A 39 8.40 7.75 -16.59
C GLY A 39 7.56 8.68 -15.72
N ASP A 40 6.24 8.49 -15.76
CA ASP A 40 5.26 9.39 -15.10
C ASP A 40 4.99 9.00 -13.64
N GLU A 41 4.91 7.70 -13.35
CA GLU A 41 4.59 7.17 -12.01
C GLU A 41 5.37 5.87 -11.75
N TRP A 42 5.91 5.74 -10.54
CA TRP A 42 6.40 4.47 -10.02
C TRP A 42 5.42 3.95 -8.97
N ARG A 43 5.07 2.68 -9.06
CA ARG A 43 4.38 1.97 -7.98
C ARG A 43 5.34 0.94 -7.43
N VAL A 44 5.67 1.10 -6.15
CA VAL A 44 6.62 0.25 -5.44
C VAL A 44 5.86 -0.51 -4.37
N HIS A 45 6.11 -1.82 -4.28
CA HIS A 45 5.49 -2.65 -3.26
C HIS A 45 6.09 -2.32 -1.88
N PHE A 46 5.26 -1.78 -1.00
CA PHE A 46 5.54 -1.58 0.42
C PHE A 46 4.33 -1.99 1.28
N HIS A 47 4.61 -2.48 2.49
CA HIS A 47 3.58 -2.64 3.52
C HIS A 47 3.52 -1.37 4.37
N VAL A 48 2.36 -0.72 4.40
CA VAL A 48 2.11 0.52 5.14
C VAL A 48 0.81 0.40 5.93
N PRO A 49 0.61 1.18 7.02
CA PRO A 49 -0.62 1.08 7.80
C PRO A 49 -1.81 1.52 6.97
N ILE A 50 -2.84 0.68 6.89
CA ILE A 50 -4.02 1.03 6.10
C ILE A 50 -4.76 2.25 6.66
N HIS A 51 -4.66 2.48 7.96
CA HIS A 51 -5.29 3.60 8.63
C HIS A 51 -4.47 4.91 8.54
N ALA A 52 -3.18 4.84 8.18
CA ALA A 52 -2.30 5.99 8.13
C ALA A 52 -1.85 6.25 6.69
N GLN A 53 -2.07 7.46 6.20
CA GLN A 53 -1.55 7.83 4.89
C GLN A 53 -0.15 8.40 5.04
N PRO A 54 0.81 8.01 4.19
CA PRO A 54 2.07 8.71 4.12
C PRO A 54 1.80 10.13 3.60
N GLU A 55 1.76 11.11 4.51
CA GLU A 55 1.66 12.54 4.17
C GLU A 55 3.04 13.06 3.72
N ALA A 56 3.56 12.52 2.62
CA ALA A 56 4.78 12.99 2.01
C ALA A 56 4.45 13.72 0.70
N VAL A 57 5.19 14.80 0.42
CA VAL A 57 4.98 15.66 -0.77
C VAL A 57 5.03 14.87 -2.08
N PHE A 58 5.77 13.76 -2.12
CA PHE A 58 6.04 13.00 -3.33
C PHE A 58 5.48 11.57 -3.32
N PHE A 59 4.93 11.07 -2.20
CA PHE A 59 4.43 9.70 -2.09
C PHE A 59 2.93 9.67 -1.83
N ARG A 60 2.28 8.63 -2.35
CA ARG A 60 0.90 8.28 -2.04
C ARG A 60 0.82 6.77 -1.84
N ASP A 61 -0.12 6.36 -0.99
CA ASP A 61 -0.48 4.95 -0.85
C ASP A 61 -1.43 4.50 -1.99
N THR A 62 -1.82 3.23 -1.97
CA THR A 62 -2.81 2.63 -2.90
C THR A 62 -4.08 2.19 -2.17
N ARG A 63 -4.39 2.83 -1.03
CA ARG A 63 -5.56 2.49 -0.20
C ARG A 63 -6.87 2.73 -0.93
N ASP A 64 -6.90 3.68 -1.85
CA ASP A 64 -8.03 3.95 -2.73
C ASP A 64 -8.44 2.72 -3.55
N HIS A 65 -7.51 1.84 -3.90
CA HIS A 65 -7.84 0.56 -4.54
C HIS A 65 -8.66 -0.35 -3.62
N ILE A 66 -8.37 -0.37 -2.31
CA ILE A 66 -9.12 -1.17 -1.32
C ILE A 66 -10.53 -0.61 -1.18
N SER A 67 -10.65 0.70 -0.96
CA SER A 67 -11.97 1.36 -0.88
C SER A 67 -12.78 1.17 -2.17
N GLY A 68 -12.15 1.26 -3.35
CA GLY A 68 -12.80 1.01 -4.63
C GLY A 68 -13.24 -0.43 -4.82
N LEU A 69 -12.48 -1.42 -4.34
CA LEU A 69 -12.89 -2.82 -4.33
C LEU A 69 -14.11 -3.03 -3.41
N LEU A 70 -14.11 -2.43 -2.22
CA LEU A 70 -15.22 -2.52 -1.28
C LEU A 70 -16.50 -1.86 -1.83
N ASP A 71 -16.38 -0.77 -2.60
CA ASP A 71 -17.52 -0.17 -3.30
C ASP A 71 -18.17 -1.11 -4.30
N LEU A 72 -17.37 -1.90 -5.02
CA LEU A 72 -17.87 -2.91 -5.95
C LEU A 72 -18.55 -4.05 -5.19
N LEU A 73 -17.93 -4.52 -4.10
CA LEU A 73 -18.49 -5.56 -3.26
C LEU A 73 -19.81 -5.13 -2.60
N GLY A 74 -19.94 -3.89 -2.12
CA GLY A 74 -21.19 -3.39 -1.54
C GLY A 74 -22.36 -3.37 -2.53
N ARG A 75 -22.07 -3.28 -3.84
CA ARG A 75 -23.09 -3.37 -4.92
C ARG A 75 -23.51 -4.82 -5.22
N ASP A 76 -22.62 -5.78 -4.97
CA ASP A 76 -22.88 -7.22 -5.16
C ASP A 76 -22.18 -8.04 -4.05
N PRO A 77 -22.76 -8.11 -2.84
CA PRO A 77 -22.12 -8.71 -1.67
C PRO A 77 -22.00 -10.24 -1.76
N GLY A 78 -22.61 -10.88 -2.77
CA GLY A 78 -22.56 -12.33 -2.95
C GLY A 78 -21.19 -12.87 -3.37
N TRP A 79 -20.26 -11.99 -3.76
CA TRP A 79 -18.98 -12.40 -4.36
C TRP A 79 -17.91 -12.82 -3.33
N CYS A 80 -17.98 -12.30 -2.11
CA CYS A 80 -17.04 -12.60 -1.03
C CYS A 80 -17.67 -12.39 0.35
N GLY A 81 -17.51 -13.36 1.26
CA GLY A 81 -17.98 -13.27 2.64
C GLY A 81 -16.88 -13.46 3.69
N HIS A 82 -15.63 -13.62 3.27
CA HIS A 82 -14.49 -13.84 4.16
C HIS A 82 -13.43 -12.79 3.89
N PHE A 83 -13.10 -12.01 4.93
CA PHE A 83 -12.07 -10.97 4.87
C PHE A 83 -10.96 -11.34 5.83
N GLU A 84 -9.73 -11.18 5.35
CA GLU A 84 -8.52 -11.29 6.15
C GLU A 84 -7.88 -9.91 6.22
N MET A 85 -7.36 -9.59 7.39
CA MET A 85 -6.53 -8.42 7.62
C MET A 85 -5.17 -8.92 8.07
N GLU A 86 -4.15 -8.70 7.25
CA GLU A 86 -2.75 -8.98 7.57
C GLU A 86 -2.09 -7.67 8.00
N THR A 87 -1.55 -7.65 9.22
CA THR A 87 -0.84 -6.50 9.76
C THR A 87 0.66 -6.77 9.75
N TYR A 88 1.44 -5.72 9.46
CA TYR A 88 2.90 -5.81 9.48
C TYR A 88 3.48 -5.09 10.68
N THR A 89 4.58 -5.60 11.26
CA THR A 89 5.17 -4.96 12.42
C THR A 89 5.89 -3.68 12.03
N TRP A 90 5.44 -2.56 12.61
CA TRP A 90 5.93 -1.20 12.36
C TRP A 90 7.40 -0.98 12.71
N GLU A 91 8.02 -1.94 13.40
CA GLU A 91 9.41 -1.90 13.83
C GLU A 91 10.40 -1.86 12.66
N VAL A 92 9.98 -2.27 11.46
CA VAL A 92 10.83 -2.26 10.26
C VAL A 92 10.88 -0.91 9.55
N LEU A 93 9.92 -0.02 9.83
CA LEU A 93 9.93 1.33 9.26
C LEU A 93 11.01 2.20 9.90
N PRO A 94 11.46 3.27 9.21
CA PRO A 94 12.31 4.31 9.81
C PRO A 94 11.71 4.82 11.13
N PRO A 95 12.53 5.12 12.16
CA PRO A 95 12.05 5.51 13.49
C PRO A 95 11.01 6.63 13.50
N GLU A 96 11.10 7.56 12.56
CA GLU A 96 10.21 8.71 12.41
C GLU A 96 8.81 8.33 11.94
N LEU A 97 8.68 7.16 11.30
CA LEU A 97 7.44 6.59 10.79
C LEU A 97 6.87 5.47 11.67
N ARG A 98 7.64 5.02 12.68
CA ARG A 98 7.16 4.05 13.66
C ARG A 98 6.06 4.68 14.50
N SER A 99 4.96 3.97 14.63
CA SER A 99 3.76 4.49 15.26
C SER A 99 3.41 3.65 16.49
N GLY A 100 3.40 4.29 17.66
CA GLY A 100 2.78 3.78 18.90
C GLY A 100 3.10 2.34 19.31
N ASP A 101 2.25 1.79 20.18
CA ASP A 101 2.25 0.37 20.55
C ASP A 101 1.59 -0.47 19.45
N VAL A 102 2.06 -1.71 19.23
CA VAL A 102 1.53 -2.63 18.20
C VAL A 102 0.04 -2.88 18.37
N VAL A 103 -0.44 -2.96 19.62
CA VAL A 103 -1.85 -3.15 19.94
C VAL A 103 -2.69 -1.99 19.43
N ASP A 104 -2.25 -0.76 19.69
CA ASP A 104 -2.96 0.45 19.24
C ASP A 104 -3.04 0.52 17.71
N GLN A 105 -2.01 0.04 17.01
CA GLN A 105 -1.99 0.03 15.55
C GLN A 105 -2.98 -0.99 14.99
N ILE A 106 -3.00 -2.21 15.54
CA ILE A 106 -3.96 -3.24 15.14
C ILE A 106 -5.39 -2.77 15.38
N VAL A 107 -5.65 -2.10 16.52
CA VAL A 107 -6.96 -1.52 16.82
C VAL A 107 -7.36 -0.51 15.73
N LYS A 108 -6.46 0.41 15.35
CA LYS A 108 -6.75 1.40 14.30
C LYS A 108 -6.99 0.77 12.93
N GLU A 109 -6.23 -0.26 12.56
CA GLU A 109 -6.47 -0.99 11.30
C GLU A 109 -7.85 -1.66 11.32
N TYR A 110 -8.22 -2.28 12.44
CA TYR A 110 -9.52 -2.92 12.59
C TYR A 110 -10.67 -1.92 12.55
N GLU A 111 -10.55 -0.80 13.27
CA GLU A 111 -11.53 0.29 13.25
C GLU A 111 -11.70 0.88 11.84
N TRP A 112 -10.61 1.05 11.11
CA TRP A 112 -10.66 1.50 9.71
C TRP A 112 -11.42 0.50 8.83
N CYS A 113 -11.10 -0.79 8.93
CA CYS A 113 -11.78 -1.85 8.17
C CYS A 113 -13.29 -1.90 8.46
N LEU A 114 -13.68 -1.85 9.73
CA LEU A 114 -15.09 -1.80 10.13
C LEU A 114 -15.79 -0.53 9.60
N GLY A 115 -15.10 0.61 9.61
CA GLY A 115 -15.59 1.86 9.04
C GLY A 115 -15.88 1.74 7.55
N GLU A 116 -14.96 1.15 6.78
CA GLU A 116 -15.16 0.92 5.35
C GLU A 116 -16.28 -0.08 5.06
N PHE A 117 -16.37 -1.17 5.82
CA PHE A 117 -17.48 -2.12 5.69
C PHE A 117 -18.83 -1.46 5.95
N ALA A 118 -18.94 -0.69 7.04
CA ALA A 118 -20.16 0.05 7.36
C ALA A 118 -20.52 1.06 6.26
N ARG A 119 -19.51 1.74 5.68
CA ARG A 119 -19.68 2.70 4.57
C ARG A 119 -20.33 2.04 3.34
N VAL A 120 -19.97 0.80 3.03
CA VAL A 120 -20.50 0.05 1.89
C VAL A 120 -21.67 -0.88 2.24
N GLY A 121 -22.17 -0.83 3.48
CA GLY A 121 -23.34 -1.59 3.93
C GLY A 121 -23.05 -3.06 4.28
N LEU A 122 -21.78 -3.44 4.40
CA LEU A 122 -21.35 -4.74 4.93
C LEU A 122 -21.44 -4.72 6.47
N ARG A 123 -21.77 -5.86 7.07
CA ARG A 123 -21.98 -6.01 8.52
C ARG A 123 -21.11 -7.11 9.09
#